data_AF-A0A8S0FDJ0-F1
#
_entry.id   AF-A0A8S0FDJ0-F1
#
_cell.length_a   1.000
_cell.length_b   1.000
_cell.length_c   1.000
_cell.angle_alpha   90.00
_cell.angle_beta   90.00
_cell.angle_gamma   90.00
#
_symmetry.space_group_name_H-M   'P 1'
#
loop_
_entity.id
_entity.type
_entity.pdbx_description
1 polymer ?
#
loop_
_entity_poly.entity_id
_entity_poly.type
_entity_poly.pdbx_seq_one_letter_code
_entity_poly.pdbx_strand_id
1 'polypeptide(L)'
;MSILVTRPSPAGEELVSRLRTLGQVAWHFPLIEFSPGRQLPQLADQLAALGESDLLFALSQHAVAFAQSQLHQQDRKNGPDYLLISPLDAPPRWHYIP
;
A
#
# COMPACT_ATOMS: atom_id res chain seq x y z
N MET A 1 19.42 -17.05 20.37
CA MET A 1 17.95 -16.88 20.35
C MET A 1 17.50 -16.90 18.89
N SER A 2 16.36 -17.51 18.59
CA SER A 2 15.80 -17.56 17.22
C SER A 2 14.64 -16.59 17.09
N ILE A 3 14.62 -15.79 16.03
CA ILE A 3 13.62 -14.75 15.77
C ILE A 3 12.69 -15.21 14.64
N LEU A 4 11.38 -15.13 14.84
CA LEU A 4 10.38 -15.36 13.80
C LEU A 4 9.75 -14.03 13.38
N VAL A 5 9.91 -13.65 12.12
CA VAL A 5 9.36 -12.43 11.53
C VAL A 5 8.07 -12.77 10.79
N THR A 6 6.95 -12.18 11.24
CA THR A 6 5.60 -12.45 10.71
C THR A 6 5.04 -11.35 9.81
N ARG A 7 5.87 -10.37 9.46
CA ARG A 7 5.48 -9.26 8.59
C ARG A 7 5.27 -9.72 7.15
N PRO A 8 4.31 -9.12 6.42
CA PRO A 8 4.07 -9.40 5.01
C PRO A 8 5.29 -9.07 4.14
N SER A 9 5.36 -9.71 2.99
CA SER A 9 6.38 -9.47 1.98
C SER A 9 6.21 -8.10 1.29
N PRO A 10 7.31 -7.43 0.86
CA PRO A 10 8.73 -7.84 1.01
C PRO A 10 9.38 -7.39 2.33
N ALA A 11 8.67 -6.62 3.15
CA ALA A 11 9.25 -5.98 4.34
C ALA A 11 9.72 -7.00 5.39
N GLY A 12 9.08 -8.16 5.47
CA GLY A 12 9.49 -9.27 6.33
C GLY A 12 10.85 -9.85 5.94
N GLU A 13 11.06 -10.13 4.65
CA GLU A 13 12.31 -10.66 4.10
C GLU A 13 13.45 -9.67 4.28
N GLU A 14 13.22 -8.38 4.02
CA GLU A 14 14.23 -7.35 4.24
C GLU A 14 14.66 -7.26 5.71
N LEU A 15 13.71 -7.40 6.64
CA LEU A 15 14.02 -7.43 8.07
C LEU A 15 14.83 -8.68 8.43
N VAL A 16 14.46 -9.86 7.93
CA VAL A 16 15.22 -11.10 8.15
C VAL A 16 16.64 -10.97 7.60
N SER A 17 16.81 -10.38 6.41
CA SER A 17 18.12 -10.13 5.81
C SER A 17 18.99 -9.26 6.73
N ARG A 18 18.45 -8.12 7.19
CA ARG A 18 19.14 -7.23 8.14
C ARG A 18 19.51 -7.92 9.45
N LEU A 19 18.60 -8.71 10.02
CA LEU A 19 18.86 -9.46 11.27
C LEU A 19 19.99 -10.48 11.10
N ARG A 20 20.00 -11.21 9.97
CA ARG A 20 21.05 -12.18 9.66
C ARG A 20 22.40 -11.51 9.44
N THR A 21 22.46 -10.35 8.80
CA THR A 21 23.69 -9.55 8.66
C THR A 21 24.27 -9.15 10.03
N LEU A 22 23.42 -8.93 11.03
CA LEU A 22 23.83 -8.65 12.41
C LEU A 22 24.21 -9.91 13.22
N GLY A 23 24.31 -11.08 12.58
CA GLY A 23 24.64 -12.35 13.22
C GLY A 23 23.49 -13.01 13.99
N GLN A 24 22.26 -12.53 13.82
CA GLN A 24 21.08 -13.13 14.47
C GLN A 24 20.49 -14.27 13.64
N VAL A 25 19.94 -15.28 14.32
CA VAL A 25 19.17 -16.35 13.68
C VAL A 25 17.74 -15.87 13.48
N ALA A 26 17.33 -15.59 12.24
CA ALA A 26 16.00 -15.09 11.90
C ALA A 26 15.33 -15.90 10.77
N TRP A 27 14.01 -16.05 10.86
CA TRP A 27 13.15 -16.75 9.90
C TRP A 27 11.97 -15.88 9.51
N HIS A 28 11.49 -16.02 8.28
CA HIS A 28 10.31 -15.31 7.77
C HIS A 28 9.12 -16.28 7.67
N PHE A 29 7.97 -15.86 8.19
CA PHE A 29 6.71 -16.61 8.11
C PHE A 29 5.53 -15.61 8.16
N PRO A 30 5.15 -14.99 7.03
CA PRO A 30 4.12 -13.96 7.00
C PRO A 30 2.78 -14.54 7.44
N LEU A 31 2.09 -13.84 8.36
CA LEU A 31 0.76 -14.26 8.83
C LEU A 31 -0.38 -13.53 8.11
N ILE A 32 -0.04 -12.52 7.32
CA ILE A 32 -0.99 -11.68 6.60
C ILE A 32 -0.44 -11.47 5.20
N GLU A 33 -1.34 -11.52 4.22
CA GLU A 33 -1.07 -11.20 2.82
C GLU A 33 -2.04 -10.13 2.35
N PHE A 34 -1.60 -9.31 1.40
CA PHE A 34 -2.44 -8.29 0.79
C PHE A 34 -2.82 -8.73 -0.63
N SER A 35 -4.11 -8.73 -0.91
CA SER A 35 -4.65 -9.04 -2.22
C SER A 35 -5.58 -7.92 -2.72
N PRO A 36 -5.75 -7.77 -4.05
CA PRO A 36 -6.71 -6.84 -4.61
C PRO A 36 -8.13 -7.08 -4.07
N GLY A 37 -8.81 -6.00 -3.67
CA GLY A 37 -10.19 -6.08 -3.20
C GLY A 37 -11.17 -6.42 -4.32
N ARG A 38 -12.27 -7.13 -3.99
CA ARG A 38 -13.30 -7.53 -4.97
C ARG A 38 -13.97 -6.37 -5.71
N GLN A 39 -14.03 -5.20 -5.10
CA GLN A 39 -14.63 -3.99 -5.67
C GLN A 39 -13.66 -3.17 -6.50
N LEU A 40 -12.37 -3.54 -6.55
CA LEU A 40 -11.35 -2.81 -7.29
C LEU A 40 -11.72 -2.58 -8.77
N PRO A 41 -12.33 -3.54 -9.50
CA PRO A 41 -12.74 -3.29 -10.89
C PRO A 41 -13.74 -2.15 -11.08
N GLN A 42 -14.53 -1.82 -10.04
CA GLN A 42 -15.54 -0.76 -10.05
C GLN A 42 -14.95 0.61 -9.67
N LEU A 43 -13.67 0.66 -9.28
CA LEU A 43 -13.04 1.87 -8.76
C LEU A 43 -13.14 3.05 -9.73
N ALA A 44 -12.87 2.83 -11.03
CA ALA A 44 -12.91 3.89 -12.03
C ALA A 44 -14.31 4.53 -12.16
N ASP A 45 -15.36 3.72 -12.09
CA ASP A 45 -16.74 4.21 -12.15
C ASP A 45 -17.12 4.93 -10.86
N GLN A 46 -16.69 4.43 -9.70
CA GLN A 46 -16.88 5.10 -8.41
C GLN A 46 -16.20 6.47 -8.37
N LEU A 47 -14.97 6.59 -8.90
CA LEU A 47 -14.26 7.86 -9.00
C LEU A 47 -14.97 8.84 -9.95
N ALA A 48 -15.49 8.36 -11.09
CA ALA A 48 -16.20 9.20 -12.04
C ALA A 48 -17.56 9.70 -11.50
N ALA A 49 -18.11 9.04 -10.48
CA ALA A 49 -19.34 9.43 -9.81
C ALA A 49 -19.12 10.46 -8.68
N LEU A 50 -17.86 10.77 -8.31
CA LEU A 50 -17.56 11.76 -7.29
C LEU A 50 -17.87 13.17 -7.79
N GLY A 51 -18.57 13.96 -6.99
CA GLY A 51 -18.81 15.38 -7.22
C GLY A 51 -17.63 16.25 -6.76
N GLU A 52 -17.66 17.54 -7.11
CA GLU A 52 -16.59 18.51 -6.78
C GLU A 52 -16.34 18.72 -5.28
N SER A 53 -17.29 18.34 -4.42
CA SER A 53 -17.18 18.48 -2.96
C SER A 53 -16.96 17.15 -2.22
N ASP A 54 -16.79 16.04 -2.96
CA ASP A 54 -16.55 14.74 -2.36
C ASP A 54 -15.06 14.55 -2.01
N LEU A 55 -14.81 13.76 -0.97
CA LEU A 55 -13.47 13.50 -0.47
C LEU A 55 -13.14 12.01 -0.59
N LEU A 56 -11.94 11.73 -1.11
CA LEU A 56 -11.37 10.39 -1.18
C LEU A 56 -10.17 10.30 -0.24
N PHE A 57 -10.14 9.28 0.61
CA PHE A 57 -9.07 9.05 1.56
C PHE A 57 -8.33 7.74 1.25
N ALA A 58 -7.00 7.80 1.16
CA ALA A 58 -6.18 6.60 1.08
C ALA A 58 -5.63 6.24 2.47
N LEU A 59 -6.07 5.07 2.97
CA LEU A 59 -5.78 4.64 4.34
C LEU A 59 -4.52 3.76 4.46
N SER A 60 -3.94 3.35 3.34
CA SER A 60 -2.70 2.57 3.32
C SER A 60 -1.99 2.66 1.98
N GLN A 61 -0.68 2.42 1.99
CA GLN A 61 0.12 2.28 0.76
C GLN A 61 -0.39 1.16 -0.16
N HIS A 62 -0.93 0.08 0.40
CA HIS A 62 -1.46 -1.04 -0.37
C HIS A 62 -2.73 -0.65 -1.13
N ALA A 63 -3.62 0.13 -0.51
CA ALA A 63 -4.81 0.65 -1.17
C ALA A 63 -4.43 1.52 -2.40
N VAL A 64 -3.42 2.37 -2.25
CA VAL A 64 -2.91 3.21 -3.36
C VAL A 64 -2.31 2.36 -4.46
N ALA A 65 -1.42 1.42 -4.13
CA ALA A 65 -0.76 0.57 -5.10
C ALA A 65 -1.75 -0.23 -5.95
N PHE A 66 -2.77 -0.82 -5.31
CA PHE A 66 -3.82 -1.55 -6.02
C PHE A 66 -4.71 -0.62 -6.86
N ALA A 67 -5.10 0.54 -6.33
CA ALA A 67 -5.88 1.54 -7.06
C ALA A 67 -5.15 2.01 -8.33
N GLN A 68 -3.88 2.40 -8.20
CA GLN A 68 -3.06 2.86 -9.32
C GLN A 68 -2.92 1.77 -10.40
N SER A 69 -2.63 0.54 -9.96
CA SER A 69 -2.48 -0.60 -10.87
C SER A 69 -3.77 -0.88 -11.65
N GLN A 70 -4.93 -0.70 -11.03
CA GLN A 70 -6.23 -0.87 -11.67
C GLN A 70 -6.53 0.24 -12.69
N LEU A 71 -6.31 1.50 -12.31
CA LEU A 71 -6.59 2.64 -13.18
C LEU A 71 -5.70 2.65 -14.43
N HIS A 72 -4.42 2.26 -14.28
CA HIS A 72 -3.51 2.06 -15.40
C HIS A 72 -3.99 0.95 -16.36
N GLN A 73 -4.50 -0.17 -15.84
CA GLN A 73 -5.01 -1.26 -16.68
C GLN A 73 -6.26 -0.87 -17.48
N GLN A 74 -7.05 0.08 -16.99
CA GLN A 74 -8.26 0.57 -17.66
C GLN A 74 -7.99 1.74 -18.62
N ASP A 75 -6.72 2.03 -18.94
CA ASP A 75 -6.24 3.15 -19.79
C ASP A 75 -6.78 4.53 -19.37
N ARG A 76 -7.20 4.67 -18.10
CA ARG A 76 -7.52 5.96 -17.51
C ARG A 76 -6.25 6.51 -16.87
N LYS A 77 -5.56 7.36 -17.62
CA LYS A 77 -4.38 8.12 -17.16
C LYS A 77 -4.70 9.19 -16.11
N ASN A 78 -5.99 9.48 -15.88
CA ASN A 78 -6.43 10.55 -14.98
C ASN A 78 -6.97 9.91 -13.70
N GLY A 79 -6.05 9.43 -12.85
CA GLY A 79 -6.34 9.35 -11.42
C GLY A 79 -6.43 10.77 -10.83
N PRO A 80 -6.99 10.96 -9.62
CA PRO A 80 -6.99 12.27 -8.99
C PRO A 80 -5.54 12.78 -8.86
N ASP A 81 -5.29 14.04 -9.23
CA ASP A 81 -3.97 14.70 -9.13
C ASP A 81 -3.40 14.70 -7.69
N TYR A 82 -4.25 14.40 -6.70
CA TYR A 82 -3.92 14.41 -5.29
C TYR A 82 -4.43 13.15 -4.61
N LEU A 83 -3.50 12.38 -4.04
CA LEU A 83 -3.79 11.18 -3.29
C LEU A 83 -3.20 11.31 -1.88
N LEU A 84 -4.06 11.59 -0.90
CA LEU A 84 -3.65 11.80 0.49
C LEU A 84 -3.39 10.46 1.16
N ILE A 85 -2.11 10.08 1.25
CA ILE A 85 -1.66 8.95 2.08
C ILE A 85 -1.27 9.50 3.44
N SER A 86 -2.11 9.30 4.45
CA SER A 86 -1.70 9.51 5.84
C SER A 86 -1.12 8.20 6.37
N PRO A 87 0.18 8.10 6.67
CA PRO A 87 0.68 6.97 7.44
C PRO A 87 0.06 7.03 8.83
N LEU A 88 -0.55 5.93 9.28
CA LEU A 88 -1.18 5.84 10.60
C LEU A 88 -0.19 6.10 11.77
N ASP A 89 1.12 6.06 11.51
CA ASP A 89 2.19 6.14 12.53
C ASP A 89 3.34 7.13 12.24
N ALA A 90 3.19 8.11 11.33
CA ALA A 90 4.21 9.15 11.14
C ALA A 90 3.61 10.56 11.25
N PRO A 91 4.35 11.56 11.80
CA PRO A 91 3.89 12.95 11.79
C PRO A 91 3.60 13.37 10.35
N PRO A 92 2.61 14.25 10.11
CA PRO A 92 2.09 14.55 8.78
C PRO A 92 3.19 15.19 7.93
N ARG A 93 3.92 14.35 7.20
CA ARG A 93 4.86 14.76 6.17
C ARG A 93 4.19 14.53 4.84
N TRP A 94 3.44 15.56 4.43
CA TRP A 94 2.87 15.69 3.09
C TRP A 94 4.00 15.50 2.06
N HIS A 95 4.01 14.38 1.35
CA HIS A 95 4.91 14.19 0.21
C HIS A 95 4.10 14.18 -1.07
N TYR A 96 4.39 15.17 -1.89
CA TYR A 96 3.96 15.29 -3.28
C TYR A 96 4.73 14.24 -4.11
N ILE A 97 4.02 13.40 -4.85
CA ILE A 97 4.61 12.51 -5.86
C ILE A 97 3.84 12.75 -7.16
N PRO A 98 4.50 13.26 -8.23
CA PRO A 98 3.88 13.48 -9.54
C PRO A 98 3.62 12.17 -10.29
#